data_AF-T0D844-F1
#
_entry.id   AF-T0D844-F1
#
_cell.length_a   1.000
_cell.length_b   1.000
_cell.length_c   1.000
_cell.angle_alpha   90.00
_cell.angle_beta   90.00
_cell.angle_gamma   90.00
#
_symmetry.space_group_name_H-M   'P 1'
#
loop_
_entity.id
_entity.type
_entity.pdbx_description
1 polymer ?
#
loop_
_entity_poly.entity_id
_entity_poly.type
_entity_poly.pdbx_seq_one_letter_code
_entity_poly.pdbx_strand_id
1 'polypeptide(L)'
;MIELDKHFINLTNGIEAIPSLNSDYAFIRIQSTACEQHRWDYIIRELDYNFLMSLALGYHCIVHDYGANKSTPRSVYQGLVWIEYVLNRHWFGREIYAYVRAHNCRDYFAQCYAELSDASLRKLDYFKRFVSTDHIRLDACTYSTTHDGDYGYYVQLLKEGPLSSAY
;
A
#
# COMPACT_ATOMS: atom_id res chain seq x y z
N MET A 1 -10.45 21.47 0.21
CA MET A 1 -9.43 21.04 1.19
C MET A 1 -8.11 20.97 0.45
N ILE A 2 -7.01 21.42 1.04
CA ILE A 2 -5.68 21.12 0.48
C ILE A 2 -5.49 19.62 0.69
N GLU A 3 -5.44 18.88 -0.40
CA GLU A 3 -5.17 17.45 -0.37
C GLU A 3 -3.70 17.29 -0.01
N LEU A 4 -3.45 16.81 1.20
CA LEU A 4 -2.09 16.52 1.65
C LEU A 4 -1.76 15.10 1.23
N ASP A 5 -0.80 14.96 0.32
CA ASP A 5 -0.29 13.67 -0.09
C ASP A 5 0.57 13.06 1.04
N LYS A 6 0.40 11.76 1.27
CA LYS A 6 1.21 10.96 2.20
C LYS A 6 1.95 9.90 1.41
N HIS A 7 3.28 9.97 1.45
CA HIS A 7 4.13 9.08 0.68
C HIS A 7 4.53 7.87 1.54
N PHE A 8 4.36 6.68 0.97
CA PHE A 8 4.72 5.42 1.62
C PHE A 8 5.67 4.62 0.74
N ILE A 9 6.85 4.32 1.28
CA ILE A 9 7.84 3.47 0.62
C ILE A 9 7.53 2.02 0.94
N ASN A 10 7.16 1.22 -0.07
CA ASN A 10 6.99 -0.21 0.11
C ASN A 10 8.35 -0.92 0.12
N LEU A 11 8.62 -1.65 1.19
CA LEU A 11 9.88 -2.37 1.32
C LEU A 11 9.94 -3.64 0.45
N THR A 12 11.10 -4.00 -0.10
CA THR A 12 12.39 -3.29 0.02
C THR A 12 12.64 -2.36 -1.17
N ASN A 13 12.31 -2.79 -2.38
CA ASN A 13 12.73 -2.14 -3.62
C ASN A 13 12.16 -0.72 -3.80
N GLY A 14 11.04 -0.38 -3.15
CA GLY A 14 10.54 1.00 -3.13
C GLY A 14 11.52 2.01 -2.54
N ILE A 15 12.54 1.59 -1.78
CA ILE A 15 13.61 2.47 -1.26
C ILE A 15 14.27 3.27 -2.39
N GLU A 16 14.31 2.76 -3.62
CA GLU A 16 14.85 3.48 -4.78
C GLU A 16 14.09 4.73 -5.16
N ALA A 17 12.85 4.89 -4.70
CA ALA A 17 12.11 6.12 -4.90
C ALA A 17 12.63 7.26 -4.02
N ILE A 18 13.30 6.97 -2.89
CA ILE A 18 13.67 7.96 -1.87
C ILE A 18 14.41 9.18 -2.46
N PRO A 19 15.46 9.03 -3.30
CA PRO A 19 16.15 10.19 -3.86
C PRO A 19 15.24 11.11 -4.66
N SER A 20 14.18 10.59 -5.28
CA SER A 20 13.24 11.36 -6.09
C SER A 20 12.12 12.04 -5.30
N LEU A 21 11.99 11.74 -3.99
CA LEU A 21 10.97 12.34 -3.14
C LEU A 21 11.40 13.73 -2.66
N ASN A 22 10.48 14.68 -2.72
CA ASN A 22 10.64 16.04 -2.19
C ASN A 22 9.83 16.26 -0.89
N SER A 23 9.33 15.18 -0.29
CA SER A 23 8.38 15.20 0.83
C SER A 23 8.72 14.11 1.84
N ASP A 24 8.22 14.29 3.07
CA ASP A 24 8.29 13.24 4.08
C ASP A 24 7.60 11.96 3.61
N TYR A 25 8.17 10.83 4.03
CA TYR A 25 7.64 9.52 3.75
C TYR A 25 7.64 8.62 5.00
N ALA A 26 6.80 7.59 4.97
CA ALA A 26 6.82 6.50 5.92
C ALA A 26 7.10 5.18 5.21
N PHE A 27 7.54 4.16 5.95
CA PHE A 27 7.70 2.82 5.39
C PHE A 27 6.42 2.02 5.56
N ILE A 28 6.14 1.17 4.57
CA ILE A 28 5.12 0.11 4.65
C ILE A 28 5.71 -1.20 4.12
N ARG A 29 5.00 -2.29 4.36
CA ARG A 29 5.41 -3.60 3.86
C ARG A 29 4.23 -4.42 3.37
N ILE A 30 3.99 -4.35 2.07
CA ILE A 30 3.08 -5.20 1.32
C ILE A 30 3.93 -6.17 0.52
N GLN A 31 3.92 -7.44 0.92
CA GLN A 31 4.80 -8.45 0.32
C GLN A 31 4.17 -9.06 -0.93
N SER A 32 4.87 -8.93 -2.07
CA SER A 32 4.50 -9.62 -3.31
C SER A 32 4.34 -11.14 -3.11
N THR A 33 5.16 -11.78 -2.27
CA THR A 33 5.05 -13.20 -1.94
C THR A 33 3.77 -13.56 -1.18
N ALA A 34 3.28 -12.67 -0.31
CA ALA A 34 2.00 -12.87 0.38
C ALA A 34 0.82 -12.76 -0.61
N CYS A 35 0.90 -11.83 -1.56
CA CYS A 35 -0.08 -11.72 -2.64
C CYS A 35 -0.07 -12.96 -3.54
N GLU A 36 1.10 -13.50 -3.87
CA GLU A 36 1.24 -14.70 -4.69
C GLU A 36 0.68 -15.96 -4.00
N GLN A 37 0.92 -16.08 -2.70
CA GLN A 37 0.41 -17.18 -1.88
C GLN A 37 -1.03 -16.95 -1.40
N HIS A 38 -1.68 -15.88 -1.84
CA HIS A 38 -3.04 -15.51 -1.44
C HIS A 38 -3.25 -15.44 0.08
N ARG A 39 -2.22 -15.00 0.82
CA ARG A 39 -2.28 -14.82 2.29
C ARG A 39 -2.97 -13.50 2.63
N TRP A 40 -4.25 -13.40 2.28
CA TRP A 40 -5.02 -12.15 2.33
C TRP A 40 -5.20 -11.58 3.74
N ASP A 41 -5.51 -12.45 4.71
CA ASP A 41 -5.59 -12.06 6.12
C ASP A 41 -4.25 -11.53 6.64
N TYR A 42 -3.14 -12.18 6.27
CA TYR A 42 -1.80 -11.72 6.64
C TYR A 42 -1.51 -10.31 6.12
N ILE A 43 -1.90 -9.99 4.88
CA ILE A 43 -1.71 -8.64 4.33
C ILE A 43 -2.43 -7.61 5.20
N ILE A 44 -3.69 -7.83 5.55
CA ILE A 44 -4.47 -6.90 6.39
C ILE A 44 -3.90 -6.81 7.81
N ARG A 45 -3.52 -7.95 8.39
CA ARG A 45 -2.96 -8.03 9.75
C ARG A 45 -1.64 -7.28 9.90
N GLU A 46 -0.82 -7.25 8.85
CA GLU A 46 0.49 -6.59 8.87
C GLU A 46 0.49 -5.15 8.32
N LEU A 47 -0.64 -4.65 7.79
CA LEU A 47 -0.74 -3.26 7.32
C LEU A 47 -0.26 -2.25 8.37
N ASP A 48 0.53 -1.27 7.94
CA ASP A 48 1.06 -0.26 8.84
C ASP A 48 -0.06 0.62 9.45
N TYR A 49 0.10 1.01 10.72
CA TYR A 49 -0.89 1.82 11.43
C TYR A 49 -0.92 3.27 10.96
N ASN A 50 0.21 3.86 10.58
CA ASN A 50 0.21 5.22 10.01
C ASN A 50 -0.46 5.23 8.64
N PHE A 51 -0.28 4.17 7.85
CA PHE A 51 -0.98 4.01 6.57
C PHE A 51 -2.50 3.93 6.76
N LEU A 52 -2.97 3.06 7.66
CA LEU A 52 -4.41 2.95 7.95
C LEU A 52 -5.00 4.25 8.52
N MET A 53 -4.30 4.92 9.43
CA MET A 53 -4.74 6.21 9.97
C MET A 53 -4.80 7.28 8.88
N SER A 54 -3.82 7.33 7.99
CA SER A 54 -3.78 8.31 6.90
C SER A 54 -4.96 8.11 5.94
N LEU A 55 -5.26 6.86 5.56
CA LEU A 55 -6.41 6.54 4.74
C LEU A 55 -7.74 6.86 5.44
N ALA A 56 -7.88 6.55 6.73
CA ALA A 56 -9.09 6.84 7.49
C ALA A 56 -9.37 8.34 7.56
N LEU A 57 -8.34 9.16 7.75
CA LEU A 57 -8.45 10.62 7.82
C LEU A 57 -8.67 11.27 6.43
N GLY A 58 -8.66 10.50 5.34
CA GLY A 58 -8.91 10.99 3.99
C GLY A 58 -7.69 11.55 3.27
N TYR A 59 -6.48 11.29 3.77
CA TYR A 59 -5.26 11.65 3.04
C TYR A 59 -5.12 10.83 1.76
N HIS A 60 -4.57 11.46 0.73
CA HIS A 60 -4.19 10.76 -0.49
C HIS A 60 -2.88 10.01 -0.23
N CYS A 61 -2.93 8.69 -0.21
CA CYS A 61 -1.77 7.85 0.09
C CYS A 61 -1.14 7.33 -1.20
N ILE A 62 0.12 7.68 -1.44
CA ILE A 62 0.87 7.28 -2.63
C ILE A 62 1.93 6.24 -2.23
N VAL A 63 1.80 5.03 -2.75
CA VAL A 63 2.71 3.92 -2.46
C VAL A 63 3.78 3.79 -3.54
N HIS A 64 5.05 3.85 -3.14
CA HIS A 64 6.20 3.71 -4.03
C HIS A 64 6.74 2.29 -3.95
N ASP A 65 6.80 1.57 -5.07
CA ASP A 65 7.31 0.20 -5.11
C ASP A 65 7.92 -0.15 -6.45
N TYR A 66 9.11 -0.75 -6.46
CA TYR A 66 9.85 -1.06 -7.68
C TYR A 66 9.90 -2.57 -7.91
N GLY A 67 9.58 -3.00 -9.14
CA GLY A 67 9.49 -4.41 -9.49
C GLY A 67 10.80 -4.94 -10.05
N ALA A 68 11.25 -6.09 -9.55
CA ALA A 68 12.40 -6.80 -10.12
C ALA A 68 12.12 -7.15 -11.59
N ASN A 69 12.81 -6.48 -12.51
CA ASN A 69 12.66 -6.62 -13.96
C ASN A 69 11.22 -6.43 -14.50
N LYS A 70 10.34 -5.75 -13.76
CA LYS A 70 8.94 -5.52 -14.13
C LYS A 70 8.51 -4.13 -13.66
N SER A 71 7.72 -3.42 -14.47
CA SER A 71 7.30 -2.05 -14.15
C SER A 71 6.32 -1.97 -12.97
N THR A 72 5.54 -3.03 -12.72
CA THR A 72 4.50 -3.01 -11.68
C THR A 72 4.57 -4.27 -10.80
N PRO A 73 4.98 -4.14 -9.52
CA PRO A 73 4.99 -5.22 -8.54
C PRO A 73 3.62 -5.83 -8.25
N ARG A 74 3.59 -7.08 -7.77
CA ARG A 74 2.36 -7.77 -7.37
C ARG A 74 1.73 -7.15 -6.12
N SER A 75 2.55 -6.69 -5.20
CA SER A 75 2.17 -5.83 -4.07
C SER A 75 1.32 -4.64 -4.49
N VAL A 76 1.55 -4.09 -5.68
CA VAL A 76 0.77 -2.98 -6.24
C VAL A 76 -0.47 -3.48 -6.96
N TYR A 77 -0.32 -4.20 -8.07
CA TYR A 77 -1.47 -4.54 -8.93
C TYR A 77 -2.47 -5.52 -8.29
N GLN A 78 -2.09 -6.19 -7.21
CA GLN A 78 -2.91 -7.15 -6.48
C GLN A 78 -3.08 -6.76 -5.01
N GLY A 79 -1.99 -6.39 -4.33
CA GLY A 79 -2.01 -6.04 -2.91
C GLY A 79 -2.78 -4.76 -2.61
N LEU A 80 -2.49 -3.65 -3.30
CA LEU A 80 -3.22 -2.38 -3.09
C LEU A 80 -4.69 -2.50 -3.46
N VAL A 81 -5.01 -3.19 -4.56
CA VAL A 81 -6.40 -3.46 -4.98
C VAL A 81 -7.15 -4.25 -3.90
N TRP A 82 -6.51 -5.25 -3.30
CA TRP A 82 -7.08 -6.00 -2.18
C TRP A 82 -7.35 -5.10 -0.97
N ILE A 83 -6.37 -4.26 -0.59
CA ILE A 83 -6.50 -3.35 0.55
C ILE A 83 -7.64 -2.36 0.32
N GLU A 84 -7.69 -1.71 -0.85
CA GLU A 84 -8.74 -0.77 -1.21
C GLU A 84 -10.13 -1.43 -1.16
N TYR A 85 -10.26 -2.65 -1.69
CA TYR A 85 -11.49 -3.42 -1.62
C TYR A 85 -11.94 -3.68 -0.18
N VAL A 86 -11.03 -4.17 0.67
CA VAL A 86 -11.33 -4.48 2.08
C VAL A 86 -11.75 -3.24 2.84
N LEU A 87 -11.04 -2.12 2.66
CA LEU A 87 -11.36 -0.87 3.35
C LEU A 87 -12.71 -0.30 2.89
N ASN A 88 -13.00 -0.31 1.59
CA ASN A 88 -14.30 0.13 1.07
C ASN A 88 -15.45 -0.70 1.65
N ARG A 89 -15.27 -2.02 1.71
CA ARG A 89 -16.28 -2.93 2.26
C ARG A 89 -16.45 -2.75 3.76
N HIS A 90 -15.35 -2.66 4.51
CA HIS A 90 -15.38 -2.68 5.97
C HIS A 90 -15.75 -1.33 6.59
N TRP A 91 -15.21 -0.22 6.05
CA TRP A 91 -15.47 1.12 6.57
C TRP A 91 -16.77 1.72 6.03
N PHE A 92 -17.04 1.54 4.73
CA PHE A 92 -18.19 2.19 4.08
C PHE A 92 -19.36 1.24 3.75
N GLY A 93 -19.19 -0.07 3.93
CA GLY A 93 -20.22 -1.05 3.54
C GLY A 93 -20.40 -1.15 2.02
N ARG A 94 -19.40 -0.76 1.23
CA ARG A 94 -19.47 -0.71 -0.23
C ARG A 94 -18.64 -1.82 -0.85
N GLU A 95 -19.23 -2.54 -1.80
CA GLU A 95 -18.46 -3.41 -2.69
C GLU A 95 -18.10 -2.66 -3.96
N ILE A 96 -16.80 -2.58 -4.25
CA ILE A 96 -16.27 -1.94 -5.45
C ILE A 96 -15.81 -2.98 -6.46
N TYR A 97 -15.64 -2.57 -7.72
CA TYR A 97 -14.91 -3.38 -8.69
C TYR A 97 -13.43 -3.45 -8.31
N ALA A 98 -12.83 -4.63 -8.45
CA ALA A 98 -11.44 -4.87 -8.06
C ALA A 98 -10.65 -5.41 -9.25
N TYR A 99 -10.06 -4.52 -10.06
CA TYR A 99 -9.36 -4.93 -11.27
C TYR A 99 -7.90 -5.30 -10.99
N VAL A 100 -7.59 -6.58 -11.11
CA VAL A 100 -6.22 -7.10 -11.08
C VAL A 100 -5.81 -7.45 -12.51
N ARG A 101 -4.93 -6.64 -13.11
CA ARG A 101 -4.48 -6.79 -14.51
C ARG A 101 -5.64 -6.95 -15.49
N ALA A 102 -6.59 -6.01 -15.44
CA ALA A 102 -7.82 -5.98 -16.24
C ALA A 102 -8.84 -7.10 -15.96
N HIS A 103 -8.56 -8.03 -15.04
CA HIS A 103 -9.56 -9.00 -14.57
C HIS A 103 -10.28 -8.45 -13.34
N ASN A 104 -11.61 -8.39 -13.40
CA ASN A 104 -12.40 -8.03 -12.23
C ASN A 104 -12.43 -9.21 -11.25
N CYS A 105 -11.77 -9.05 -10.11
CA CYS A 105 -11.64 -10.03 -9.03
C CYS A 105 -12.63 -9.79 -7.89
N ARG A 106 -13.67 -8.95 -8.06
CA ARG A 106 -14.65 -8.61 -7.00
C ARG A 106 -15.19 -9.84 -6.27
N ASP A 107 -15.65 -10.85 -6.99
CA ASP A 107 -16.31 -12.02 -6.38
C ASP A 107 -15.31 -12.88 -5.60
N TYR A 108 -14.10 -13.04 -6.13
CA TYR A 108 -13.01 -13.70 -5.44
C TYR A 108 -12.63 -12.95 -4.16
N PHE A 109 -12.47 -11.63 -4.23
CA PHE A 109 -12.18 -10.79 -3.07
C PHE A 109 -13.32 -10.80 -2.04
N ALA A 110 -14.58 -10.92 -2.47
CA ALA A 110 -15.70 -11.07 -1.55
C ALA A 110 -15.59 -12.37 -0.72
N GLN A 111 -15.20 -13.48 -1.36
CA GLN A 111 -14.95 -14.75 -0.68
C GLN A 111 -13.79 -14.63 0.31
N CYS A 112 -12.65 -14.09 -0.13
CA CYS A 112 -11.48 -13.89 0.73
C CYS A 112 -11.76 -12.93 1.90
N TYR A 113 -12.64 -11.94 1.72
CA TYR A 113 -13.03 -11.01 2.79
C TYR A 113 -13.81 -11.75 3.88
N ALA A 114 -14.69 -12.67 3.50
CA ALA A 114 -15.46 -13.48 4.45
C ALA A 114 -14.57 -14.42 5.28
N GLU A 115 -13.35 -14.70 4.82
CA GLU A 115 -12.35 -15.54 5.50
C GLU A 115 -11.39 -14.73 6.39
N LEU A 116 -11.51 -13.39 6.42
CA LEU A 116 -10.67 -12.56 7.29
C LEU A 116 -10.90 -12.91 8.76
N SER A 117 -9.81 -13.00 9.51
CA SER A 117 -9.88 -13.29 10.95
C SER A 117 -10.46 -12.13 11.74
N ASP A 118 -11.05 -12.43 12.89
CA ASP A 118 -11.52 -11.40 13.81
C ASP A 118 -10.39 -10.44 14.25
N ALA A 119 -9.14 -10.90 14.26
CA ALA A 119 -8.00 -10.05 14.59
C ALA A 119 -7.79 -8.96 13.53
N SER A 120 -7.86 -9.34 12.25
CA SER A 120 -7.81 -8.41 11.13
C SER A 120 -8.99 -7.44 11.14
N LEU A 121 -10.21 -7.95 11.36
CA LEU A 121 -11.41 -7.11 11.43
C LEU A 121 -11.35 -6.11 12.61
N ARG A 122 -10.97 -6.57 13.81
CA ARG A 122 -10.80 -5.68 14.98
C ARG A 122 -9.75 -4.59 14.76
N LYS A 123 -8.67 -4.92 14.04
CA LYS A 123 -7.68 -3.92 13.64
C LYS A 123 -8.32 -2.85 12.76
N LEU A 124 -9.12 -3.22 11.76
CA LEU A 124 -9.81 -2.26 10.91
C LEU A 124 -10.90 -1.46 11.66
N ASP A 125 -11.61 -2.10 12.60
CA ASP A 125 -12.61 -1.45 13.47
C ASP A 125 -12.00 -0.34 14.34
N TYR A 126 -10.75 -0.52 14.78
CA TYR A 126 -10.04 0.51 15.53
C TYR A 126 -9.94 1.80 14.70
N PHE A 127 -9.52 1.70 13.44
CA PHE A 127 -9.37 2.84 12.53
C PHE A 127 -10.71 3.38 12.02
N LYS A 128 -11.75 2.53 11.95
CA LYS A 128 -13.10 2.92 11.51
C LYS A 128 -13.67 4.12 12.28
N ARG A 129 -13.31 4.26 13.56
CA ARG A 129 -13.73 5.37 14.42
C ARG A 129 -13.16 6.72 14.02
N PHE A 130 -12.08 6.72 13.25
CA PHE A 130 -11.39 7.92 12.76
C PHE A 130 -11.70 8.22 11.30
N VAL A 131 -12.56 7.43 10.66
CA VAL A 131 -12.91 7.62 9.25
C VAL A 131 -13.64 8.95 9.08
N SER A 132 -12.99 9.90 8.41
CA SER A 132 -13.48 11.27 8.16
C SER A 132 -13.59 11.59 6.65
N THR A 133 -13.60 10.54 5.82
CA THR A 133 -13.74 10.60 4.36
C THR A 133 -14.87 9.67 3.92
N ASP A 134 -15.38 9.87 2.70
CA ASP A 134 -16.37 9.00 2.06
C ASP A 134 -15.78 8.10 0.96
N HIS A 135 -14.47 8.20 0.71
CA HIS A 135 -13.74 7.38 -0.26
C HIS A 135 -12.29 7.12 0.17
N ILE A 136 -11.72 6.03 -0.33
CA ILE A 136 -10.28 5.73 -0.22
C ILE A 136 -9.56 6.43 -1.36
N ARG A 137 -8.41 7.03 -1.06
CA ARG A 137 -7.52 7.65 -2.04
C ARG A 137 -6.17 6.99 -1.97
N LEU A 138 -5.94 6.05 -2.87
CA LEU A 138 -4.77 5.20 -2.86
C LEU A 138 -4.24 5.05 -4.29
N ASP A 139 -3.05 5.59 -4.51
CA ASP A 139 -2.34 5.48 -5.79
C ASP A 139 -0.96 4.83 -5.58
N ALA A 140 -0.32 4.48 -6.69
CA ALA A 140 1.02 3.92 -6.67
C ALA A 140 1.94 4.55 -7.71
N CYS A 141 3.19 4.76 -7.33
CA CYS A 141 4.29 5.08 -8.23
C CYS A 141 5.19 3.85 -8.36
N THR A 142 5.32 3.31 -9.57
CA THR A 142 6.05 2.06 -9.81
C THR A 142 7.05 2.17 -10.93
N TYR A 143 8.23 1.58 -10.70
CA TYR A 143 9.29 1.47 -11.70
C TYR A 143 9.90 0.06 -11.68
N SER A 144 10.74 -0.25 -12.66
CA SER A 144 11.55 -1.47 -12.64
C SER A 144 12.87 -1.22 -11.91
N THR A 145 13.35 -2.21 -11.17
CA THR A 145 14.68 -2.21 -10.55
C THR A 145 15.57 -3.32 -11.12
N THR A 146 16.88 -3.05 -11.13
CA THR A 146 17.98 -4.01 -11.35
C THR A 146 18.77 -4.32 -10.08
N HIS A 147 18.43 -3.72 -8.94
CA HIS A 147 19.09 -3.85 -7.63
C HIS A 147 18.33 -4.77 -6.66
N ASP A 148 17.51 -5.69 -7.17
CA ASP A 148 16.73 -6.62 -6.33
C ASP A 148 17.66 -7.42 -5.40
N GLY A 149 17.41 -7.32 -4.10
CA GLY A 149 18.25 -7.95 -3.06
C GLY A 149 19.60 -7.27 -2.77
N ASP A 150 19.91 -6.12 -3.38
CA ASP A 150 21.13 -5.36 -3.12
C ASP A 150 21.00 -4.48 -1.85
N TYR A 151 21.10 -5.11 -0.68
CA TYR A 151 20.98 -4.41 0.60
C TYR A 151 22.07 -3.35 0.83
N GLY A 152 23.25 -3.51 0.23
CA GLY A 152 24.32 -2.50 0.34
C GLY A 152 23.91 -1.19 -0.31
N TYR A 153 23.39 -1.29 -1.54
CA TYR A 153 22.80 -0.16 -2.27
C TYR A 153 21.63 0.49 -1.51
N TYR A 154 20.67 -0.30 -1.02
CA TYR A 154 19.52 0.26 -0.28
C TYR A 154 19.94 0.97 1.02
N VAL A 155 20.92 0.44 1.76
CA VAL A 155 21.45 1.10 2.96
C VAL A 155 22.11 2.44 2.63
N GLN A 156 22.77 2.55 1.48
CA GLN A 156 23.34 3.81 1.02
C GLN A 156 22.23 4.85 0.74
N LEU A 157 21.20 4.47 -0.03
CA LEU A 157 20.07 5.38 -0.32
C LEU A 157 19.36 5.87 0.95
N LEU A 158 19.18 4.98 1.93
CA LEU A 158 18.56 5.33 3.22
C LEU A 158 19.40 6.33 4.03
N LYS A 159 20.73 6.31 3.88
CA LYS A 159 21.64 7.25 4.56
C LYS A 159 21.71 8.60 3.85
N GLU A 160 21.65 8.61 2.52
CA GLU A 160 21.65 9.82 1.71
C GLU A 160 20.33 10.58 1.87
N GLY A 161 19.21 9.85 2.00
CA GLY A 161 17.88 10.41 2.16
C GLY A 161 17.33 11.01 0.85
N PRO A 162 16.18 11.70 0.93
CA PRO A 162 15.65 12.43 -0.23
C PRO A 162 16.61 13.55 -0.63
N LEU A 163 16.64 13.90 -1.92
CA LEU A 163 17.44 15.02 -2.41
C LEU A 163 17.06 16.26 -1.58
N SER A 164 18.00 16.76 -0.77
CA SER A 164 17.81 18.03 -0.09
C SER A 164 17.54 19.06 -1.16
N SER A 165 16.35 19.65 -1.18
CA SER A 165 16.11 20.83 -1.97
C SER A 165 17.09 21.87 -1.44
N ALA A 166 18.13 22.16 -2.22
CA ALA A 166 19.01 23.28 -1.98
C ALA A 166 18.14 24.54 -2.12
N TYR A 167 17.56 24.97 -1.00
CA TYR A 167 16.98 26.29 -0.82
C TYR A 167 18.08 27.24 -0.34
#